data_AF-A0A3D2RJ01-F1
#
_entry.id   AF-A0A3D2RJ01-F1
#
_cell.length_a   1.000
_cell.length_b   1.000
_cell.length_c   1.000
_cell.angle_alpha   90.00
_cell.angle_beta   90.00
_cell.angle_gamma   90.00
#
_symmetry.space_group_name_H-M   'P 1'
#
loop_
_entity.id
_entity.type
_entity.pdbx_description
1 polymer ?
#
loop_
_entity_poly.entity_id
_entity_poly.type
_entity_poly.pdbx_seq_one_letter_code
_entity_poly.pdbx_strand_id
1 'polypeptide(L)'
;MRFFDKLFGRKRRDRRVTARFRVTVAQGESAYWTEDIGVGGMRMSIGKQLSIGDLTGGGRDVPLSIELDMGPVTVYGDPIWT
;
A
#
# COMPACT_ATOMS: atom_id res chain seq x y z
N MET A 1 35.16 2.90 0.06
CA MET A 1 34.20 2.23 -0.86
C MET A 1 32.91 3.06 -0.98
N ARG A 2 32.92 4.25 -1.61
CA ARG A 2 31.73 5.14 -1.67
C ARG A 2 31.53 5.91 -2.99
N PHE A 3 32.26 5.55 -4.05
CA PHE A 3 32.17 6.24 -5.34
C PHE A 3 31.27 5.51 -6.37
N PHE A 4 31.20 4.17 -6.33
CA PHE A 4 30.40 3.40 -7.29
C PHE A 4 28.90 3.35 -6.97
N ASP A 5 28.50 3.53 -5.70
CA ASP A 5 27.08 3.52 -5.29
C ASP A 5 26.28 4.73 -5.82
N LYS A 6 26.97 5.79 -6.26
CA LYS A 6 26.35 6.99 -6.85
C LYS A 6 26.07 6.84 -8.35
N LEU A 7 26.84 6.01 -9.06
CA LEU A 7 26.69 5.77 -10.50
C LEU A 7 25.67 4.68 -10.82
N PHE A 8 25.56 3.66 -9.96
CA PHE A 8 24.57 2.59 -10.09
C PHE A 8 23.39 2.82 -9.16
N GLY A 9 22.71 3.96 -9.37
CA GLY A 9 21.59 4.48 -8.60
C GLY A 9 20.98 3.47 -7.62
N ARG A 10 21.19 3.72 -6.32
CA ARG A 10 20.56 3.07 -5.16
C ARG A 10 19.55 2.00 -5.58
N LYS A 11 19.93 0.71 -5.56
CA LYS A 11 19.03 -0.42 -5.79
C LYS A 11 17.76 -0.21 -4.94
N ARG A 12 16.68 0.30 -5.54
CA ARG A 12 15.33 0.16 -5.00
C ARG A 12 14.99 -1.31 -5.19
N ARG A 13 15.37 -2.14 -4.23
CA ARG A 13 15.03 -3.57 -4.23
C ARG A 13 14.31 -3.91 -2.95
N ASP A 14 13.20 -3.23 -2.70
CA ASP A 14 12.09 -4.03 -2.17
C ASP A 14 11.48 -4.75 -3.36
N ARG A 15 11.63 -6.08 -3.37
CA ARG A 15 10.95 -6.93 -4.34
C ARG A 15 9.46 -6.73 -4.13
N ARG A 16 8.79 -6.12 -5.10
CA ARG A 16 7.33 -6.07 -5.15
C ARG A 16 6.84 -7.30 -5.91
N VAL A 17 5.76 -7.88 -5.43
CA VAL A 17 5.05 -8.97 -6.09
C VAL A 17 3.72 -8.44 -6.61
N THR A 18 3.39 -8.75 -7.86
CA THR A 18 2.06 -8.51 -8.39
C THR A 18 1.11 -9.48 -7.71
N ALA A 19 0.20 -8.95 -6.91
CA ALA A 19 -0.76 -9.75 -6.15
C ALA A 19 -2.05 -8.97 -5.99
N ARG A 20 -3.18 -9.67 -6.16
CA ARG A 20 -4.52 -9.10 -6.04
C ARG A 20 -5.18 -9.59 -4.78
N PHE A 21 -5.08 -8.79 -3.74
CA PHE A 21 -5.80 -8.99 -2.49
C PHE A 21 -6.90 -7.95 -2.37
N ARG A 22 -8.00 -8.35 -1.75
CA ARG A 22 -9.07 -7.44 -1.36
C ARG A 22 -8.68 -6.78 -0.05
N VAL A 23 -8.66 -5.46 -0.05
CA VAL A 23 -8.22 -4.65 1.09
C VAL A 23 -9.31 -3.65 1.47
N THR A 24 -9.75 -3.70 2.72
CA THR A 24 -10.69 -2.74 3.31
C THR A 24 -9.91 -1.69 4.09
N VAL A 25 -10.21 -0.42 3.84
CA VAL A 25 -9.55 0.73 4.47
C VAL A 25 -10.44 1.26 5.57
N ALA A 26 -9.96 1.26 6.83
CA ALA A 26 -10.79 1.26 8.05
C ALA A 26 -11.93 2.28 8.18
N GLN A 27 -11.85 3.44 7.53
CA GLN A 27 -12.92 4.44 7.60
C GLN A 27 -13.96 4.30 6.48
N GLY A 28 -13.67 3.52 5.44
CA GLY A 28 -14.62 3.19 4.40
C GLY A 28 -15.08 1.75 4.49
N GLU A 29 -16.37 1.52 4.27
CA GLU A 29 -16.87 0.18 3.91
C GLU A 29 -16.41 -0.27 2.51
N SER A 30 -15.62 0.58 1.83
CA SER A 30 -15.10 0.31 0.50
C SER A 30 -13.88 -0.60 0.57
N ALA A 31 -13.95 -1.70 -0.19
CA ALA A 31 -12.83 -2.57 -0.43
C ALA A 31 -12.23 -2.29 -1.82
N TYR A 32 -10.91 -2.35 -1.92
CA TYR A 32 -10.18 -2.15 -3.15
C TYR A 32 -9.25 -3.32 -3.42
N TRP A 33 -8.75 -3.41 -4.65
CA TRP A 33 -7.83 -4.45 -5.06
C TRP A 33 -6.40 -3.92 -5.09
N THR A 34 -5.47 -4.67 -4.51
CA THR A 34 -4.05 -4.41 -4.71
C THR A 34 -3.65 -4.74 -6.15
N GLU A 35 -2.70 -3.98 -6.67
CA GLU A 35 -2.01 -4.27 -7.92
C GLU A 35 -0.65 -4.91 -7.65
N ASP A 36 0.03 -4.45 -6.60
CA ASP A 36 1.28 -5.02 -6.11
C ASP A 36 1.47 -4.78 -4.60
N ILE A 37 2.32 -5.60 -3.99
CA ILE A 37 2.70 -5.51 -2.57
C ILE A 37 4.21 -5.73 -2.43
N GLY A 38 4.86 -4.99 -1.54
CA GLY A 38 6.22 -5.22 -1.06
C GLY A 38 6.34 -4.90 0.43
N VAL A 39 7.52 -5.11 1.00
CA VAL A 39 7.77 -4.87 2.44
C VAL A 39 7.51 -3.40 2.81
N GLY A 40 7.91 -2.46 1.95
CA GLY A 40 7.68 -1.03 2.15
C GLY A 40 6.29 -0.51 1.80
N GLY A 41 5.33 -1.35 1.38
CA GLY A 41 3.95 -0.94 1.14
C GLY A 41 3.27 -1.61 -0.05
N MET A 42 2.08 -1.11 -0.39
CA MET A 42 1.22 -1.67 -1.43
C MET A 42 0.72 -0.59 -2.39
N ARG A 43 0.32 -0.99 -3.60
CA ARG A 43 -0.40 -0.15 -4.56
C ARG A 43 -1.79 -0.72 -4.77
N MET A 44 -2.80 0.15 -4.79
CA MET A 44 -4.21 -0.25 -4.90
C MET A 44 -4.89 0.51 -6.02
N SER A 45 -5.83 -0.17 -6.68
CA SER A 45 -6.69 0.45 -7.68
C SER A 45 -7.96 0.98 -7.02
N ILE A 46 -8.02 2.30 -6.88
CA ILE A 46 -9.18 3.03 -6.35
C ILE A 46 -9.92 3.55 -7.59
N GLY A 47 -11.00 2.90 -8.00
CA GLY A 47 -11.72 3.18 -9.26
C GLY A 47 -12.38 4.57 -9.36
N LYS A 48 -12.01 5.51 -8.49
CA LYS A 48 -12.42 6.92 -8.46
C LYS A 48 -11.27 7.75 -7.89
N GLN A 49 -11.14 9.00 -8.32
CA GLN A 49 -10.20 9.93 -7.72
C GLN A 49 -10.72 10.32 -6.32
N LEU A 50 -9.97 9.96 -5.29
CA LEU A 50 -10.23 10.34 -3.90
C LEU A 50 -9.07 11.20 -3.41
N SER A 51 -9.34 12.17 -2.54
CA SER A 51 -8.24 12.76 -1.77
C SER A 51 -7.77 11.77 -0.70
N ILE A 52 -6.53 11.93 -0.24
CA ILE A 52 -6.02 11.17 0.91
C ILE A 52 -6.95 11.36 2.12
N GLY A 53 -7.42 12.58 2.36
CA GLY A 53 -8.36 12.86 3.44
C GLY A 53 -9.67 12.08 3.32
N ASP A 54 -10.20 11.91 2.12
CA ASP A 54 -11.43 11.11 1.90
C ASP A 54 -11.18 9.61 2.11
N LEU A 55 -9.96 9.14 1.83
CA LEU A 55 -9.58 7.74 1.99
C LEU A 55 -9.32 7.38 3.46
N THR A 56 -8.77 8.30 4.24
CA THR A 56 -8.32 8.06 5.62
C THR A 56 -9.19 8.72 6.69
N GLY A 57 -10.15 9.55 6.28
CA GLY A 57 -10.83 10.53 7.12
C GLY A 57 -9.88 11.49 7.83
N GLY A 58 -8.77 11.83 7.18
CA GLY A 58 -7.74 12.74 7.72
C GLY A 58 -6.81 12.12 8.76
N GLY A 59 -6.93 10.82 9.03
CA GLY A 59 -6.03 10.07 9.90
C GLY A 59 -4.67 9.81 9.25
N ARG A 60 -3.61 9.83 10.07
CA ARG A 60 -2.33 9.17 9.78
C ARG A 60 -2.37 7.82 10.47
N ASP A 61 -1.79 6.80 9.85
CA ASP A 61 -1.80 5.41 10.31
C ASP A 61 -3.18 4.73 10.20
N VAL A 62 -3.53 4.36 8.97
CA VAL A 62 -4.83 3.81 8.62
C VAL A 62 -4.79 2.29 8.69
N PRO A 63 -5.72 1.65 9.40
CA PRO A 63 -5.85 0.20 9.36
C PRO A 63 -6.30 -0.27 7.97
N LEU A 64 -5.57 -1.23 7.44
CA LEU A 64 -5.82 -1.92 6.19
C LEU A 64 -6.08 -3.39 6.51
N SER A 65 -7.31 -3.85 6.30
CA SER A 65 -7.67 -5.25 6.47
C SER A 65 -7.52 -5.98 5.14
N ILE A 66 -6.56 -6.89 5.04
CA ILE A 66 -6.23 -7.67 3.85
C ILE A 66 -6.86 -9.05 3.96
N GLU A 67 -7.74 -9.40 3.04
CA GLU A 67 -8.35 -10.73 2.98
C GLU A 67 -7.35 -11.76 2.44
N LEU A 68 -7.06 -12.80 3.25
CA LEU A 68 -6.23 -13.95 2.87
C LEU A 68 -7.00 -15.25 3.15
N ASP A 69 -6.59 -16.34 2.50
CA ASP A 69 -7.22 -17.68 2.66
C ASP A 69 -7.18 -18.19 4.11
N MET A 70 -6.18 -17.75 4.88
CA MET A 70 -6.00 -18.10 6.30
C MET A 70 -6.75 -17.16 7.26
N GLY A 71 -7.51 -16.20 6.74
CA GLY A 71 -8.21 -15.17 7.50
C GLY A 71 -7.64 -13.76 7.24
N PRO A 72 -8.40 -12.71 7.61
CA PRO A 72 -7.98 -11.34 7.38
C PRO A 72 -6.79 -10.95 8.26
N VAL A 73 -5.86 -10.20 7.69
CA VAL A 73 -4.72 -9.62 8.40
C VAL A 73 -4.83 -8.10 8.38
N THR A 74 -4.73 -7.48 9.56
CA THR A 74 -4.70 -6.02 9.69
C THR A 74 -3.27 -5.52 9.70
N VAL A 75 -2.96 -4.60 8.80
CA VAL A 75 -1.71 -3.82 8.81
C VAL A 75 -2.05 -2.34 8.90
N TYR A 76 -1.15 -1.54 9.47
CA TYR A 76 -1.31 -0.09 9.49
C TYR A 76 -0.45 0.54 8.40
N GLY A 77 -1.02 1.51 7.67
CA GLY A 77 -0.34 2.17 6.57
C GLY A 77 -0.70 3.65 6.48
N ASP A 78 0.24 4.45 6.01
CA ASP A 78 0.04 5.88 5.74
C ASP A 78 -0.09 6.11 4.23
N PRO A 79 -1.26 6.53 3.71
CA PRO A 79 -1.40 6.82 2.29
C PRO A 79 -0.56 8.01 1.86
N ILE A 80 0.33 7.77 0.90
CA ILE A 80 1.35 8.75 0.47
C ILE A 80 0.93 9.49 -0.80
N TRP A 81 0.06 8.87 -1.61
CA TRP A 81 -0.46 9.40 -2.87
C TRP A 81 -1.76 8.68 -3.24
N THR A 82 -2.58 9.30 -4.09
CA THR A 82 -3.86 8.79 -4.65
C THR A 82 -3.99 9.18 -6.11
#